data_AF-A0A4Q3GGN5-F1
#
_entry.id   AF-A0A4Q3GGN5-F1
#
_cell.length_a   1.000
_cell.length_b   1.000
_cell.length_c   1.000
_cell.angle_alpha   90.00
_cell.angle_beta   90.00
_cell.angle_gamma   90.00
#
_symmetry.space_group_name_H-M   'P 1'
#
loop_
_entity.id
_entity.type
_entity.pdbx_description
1 polymer ?
#
loop_
_entity_poly.entity_id
_entity_poly.type
_entity_poly.pdbx_seq_one_letter_code
_entity_poly.pdbx_strand_id
1 'polypeptide(L)' 'VGPDGEVRTIADVEEELIRFALRFYRGQMSEVARRLGIGRSTLYRKLKDYGIDPDDPMRVREMEHA' A
#
# COMPACT_ATOMS: atom_id res chain seq x y z
N VAL A 1 -17.42 1.24 0.31
CA VAL A 1 -17.93 2.57 -0.09
C VAL A 1 -16.85 3.57 0.25
N GLY A 2 -16.51 4.46 -0.68
CA GLY A 2 -15.54 5.53 -0.52
C GLY A 2 -16.10 6.62 0.39
N PRO A 3 -15.25 7.56 0.84
CA PRO A 3 -15.68 8.67 1.69
C PRO A 3 -16.72 9.60 1.01
N ASP A 4 -16.83 9.53 -0.31
CA ASP A 4 -17.81 10.21 -1.16
C ASP A 4 -19.13 9.45 -1.34
N GLY A 5 -19.27 8.25 -0.78
CA GLY A 5 -20.45 7.41 -0.96
C GLY A 5 -20.41 6.49 -2.18
N GLU A 6 -19.31 6.50 -2.94
CA GLU A 6 -19.18 5.71 -4.18
C GLU A 6 -18.45 4.38 -3.99
N VAL A 7 -18.39 3.55 -5.02
CA VAL A 7 -17.58 2.32 -4.98
C VAL A 7 -16.10 2.68 -5.09
N ARG A 8 -15.30 2.24 -4.12
CA ARG A 8 -13.84 2.43 -4.16
C ARG A 8 -13.23 1.66 -5.32
N THR A 9 -12.19 2.23 -5.92
CA THR A 9 -11.46 1.53 -6.96
C THR A 9 -10.68 0.35 -6.35
N ILE A 10 -10.36 -0.63 -7.20
CA ILE A 10 -9.47 -1.72 -6.79
C ILE A 10 -8.11 -1.17 -6.35
N ALA A 11 -7.61 -0.11 -6.99
CA ALA A 11 -6.35 0.52 -6.62
C ALA A 11 -6.41 1.10 -5.20
N ASP A 12 -7.50 1.78 -4.82
CA ASP A 12 -7.63 2.36 -3.48
C ASP A 12 -7.67 1.27 -2.40
N VAL A 13 -8.39 0.17 -2.67
CA VAL A 13 -8.52 -0.95 -1.74
C VAL A 13 -7.18 -1.69 -1.63
N GLU A 14 -6.50 -1.89 -2.75
CA GLU A 14 -5.20 -2.54 -2.81
C GLU A 14 -4.11 -1.74 -2.09
N GLU A 15 -4.07 -0.42 -2.29
CA GLU A 15 -3.13 0.47 -1.60
C GLU A 15 -3.31 0.38 -0.08
N GLU A 16 -4.55 0.49 0.41
CA GLU A 16 -4.84 0.37 1.84
C GLU A 16 -4.43 -1.00 2.40
N LEU A 17 -4.73 -2.07 1.67
CA LEU A 17 -4.32 -3.43 2.04
C LEU A 17 -2.81 -3.57 2.17
N ILE A 18 -2.05 -2.96 1.26
CA ILE A 18 -0.59 -2.97 1.29
C ILE A 18 -0.07 -2.19 2.51
N ARG A 19 -0.59 -0.97 2.75
CA ARG A 19 -0.20 -0.16 3.91
C ARG A 19 -0.49 -0.89 5.23
N PHE A 20 -1.68 -1.50 5.32
CA PHE A 20 -2.07 -2.31 6.48
C PHE A 20 -1.14 -3.49 6.69
N ALA A 21 -0.84 -4.26 5.63
CA ALA A 21 0.03 -5.43 5.73
C ALA A 21 1.46 -5.05 6.14
N LEU A 22 2.02 -3.98 5.57
CA LEU A 22 3.34 -3.47 5.95
C LEU A 22 3.41 -3.13 7.44
N ARG A 23 2.41 -2.40 7.95
CA ARG A 23 2.32 -2.06 9.37
C ARG A 23 2.17 -3.30 10.25
N PHE A 24 1.25 -4.20 9.91
CA PHE A 24 0.94 -5.38 10.72
C PHE A 24 2.11 -6.37 10.79
N TYR A 25 2.78 -6.58 9.66
CA TYR A 25 3.95 -7.46 9.56
C TYR A 25 5.28 -6.74 9.78
N ARG A 26 5.27 -5.50 10.29
CA ARG A 26 6.47 -4.71 10.64
C ARG A 26 7.50 -4.62 9.51
N GLY A 27 7.05 -4.36 8.29
CA GLY A 27 7.93 -4.22 7.13
C GLY A 27 8.59 -5.52 6.67
N GLN A 28 8.18 -6.70 7.14
CA GLN A 28 8.73 -7.98 6.67
C GLN A 28 8.25 -8.30 5.25
N MET A 29 8.95 -7.77 4.24
CA MET A 29 8.55 -7.82 2.82
C MET A 29 8.18 -9.23 2.32
N SER A 30 8.94 -10.25 2.71
CA SER A 30 8.65 -11.64 2.34
C SER A 30 7.34 -12.13 2.94
N GLU A 31 7.03 -11.75 4.19
CA GLU A 31 5.78 -12.09 4.85
C GLU A 31 4.61 -11.33 4.22
N VAL A 32 4.77 -10.03 4.00
CA VAL A 32 3.78 -9.16 3.37
C VAL A 32 3.41 -9.70 1.99
N ALA A 33 4.39 -9.96 1.13
CA ALA A 33 4.18 -10.50 -0.20
C ALA A 33 3.45 -11.86 -0.16
N ARG A 34 3.88 -12.76 0.73
CA ARG A 34 3.23 -14.07 0.92
C ARG A 34 1.77 -13.94 1.36
N ARG A 35 1.48 -13.03 2.29
CA ARG A 35 0.13 -12.82 2.84
C ARG A 35 -0.81 -12.14 1.87
N LEU A 36 -0.29 -11.25 1.04
CA LEU A 36 -1.02 -10.62 -0.05
C LEU A 36 -1.16 -11.53 -1.29
N GLY A 37 -0.47 -12.69 -1.33
CA GLY A 37 -0.54 -13.63 -2.45
C GLY A 37 0.18 -13.12 -3.71
N ILE A 38 1.16 -12.23 -3.56
CA ILE A 38 1.91 -11.63 -4.68
C ILE A 38 3.41 -11.91 -4.56
N GLY A 39 4.12 -11.84 -5.69
CA GLY A 39 5.58 -11.87 -5.68
C GLY A 39 6.17 -10.59 -5.07
N ARG A 40 7.37 -10.69 -4.47
CA ARG A 40 8.09 -9.53 -3.92
C ARG A 40 8.33 -8.44 -4.96
N SER A 41 8.63 -8.80 -6.21
CA SER A 41 8.79 -7.84 -7.31
C SER A 41 7.50 -7.05 -7.58
N THR A 42 6.34 -7.72 -7.52
CA THR A 42 5.04 -7.07 -7.63
C THR A 42 4.77 -6.14 -6.45
N LEU A 43 5.09 -6.57 -5.22
CA LEU A 43 4.98 -5.71 -4.04
C LEU A 43 5.80 -4.42 -4.22
N TYR A 44 7.10 -4.53 -4.53
CA TYR A 44 7.97 -3.36 -4.72
C TYR A 44 7.49 -2.42 -5.83
N ARG A 45 6.96 -2.95 -6.94
CA ARG A 45 6.37 -2.13 -8.00
C ARG A 45 5.17 -1.34 -7.47
N LYS A 46 4.26 -1.98 -6.73
CA LYS A 46 3.11 -1.30 -6.12
C LYS A 46 3.52 -0.25 -5.07
N LEU A 47 4.54 -0.52 -4.25
CA LEU A 47 5.06 0.48 -3.32
C LEU A 47 5.54 1.74 -4.07
N LYS A 48 6.23 1.56 -5.20
CA LYS A 48 6.66 2.66 -6.05
C LYS A 48 5.47 3.39 -6.67
N ASP A 49 4.53 2.65 -7.26
CA ASP A 49 3.35 3.21 -7.95
C ASP A 49 2.46 4.01 -6.99
N TYR A 50 2.32 3.56 -5.74
CA TYR A 50 1.54 4.23 -4.69
C TYR A 50 2.35 5.20 -3.82
N GLY A 51 3.65 5.36 -4.08
CA GLY A 51 4.53 6.22 -3.28
C GLY A 51 4.64 5.83 -1.80
N ILE A 52 4.46 4.54 -1.47
CA ILE A 52 4.52 4.00 -0.11
C ILE A 52 5.98 3.81 0.30
N ASP A 53 6.36 4.40 1.43
CA ASP A 53 7.60 4.05 2.11
C ASP A 53 7.38 2.77 2.94
N PRO A 54 8.16 1.69 2.73
CA PRO A 54 8.03 0.47 3.52
C PRO A 54 8.31 0.65 5.02
N ASP A 55 9.14 1.63 5.39
CA ASP A 55 9.50 1.92 6.78
C ASP A 55 8.52 2.91 7.43
N ASP A 56 7.83 3.71 6.61
CA ASP A 56 6.74 4.60 7.05
C ASP A 56 5.51 4.51 6.12
N PRO A 57 4.76 3.39 6.17
CA PRO A 57 3.69 3.11 5.21
C PRO A 57 2.44 3.96 5.43
N MET A 58 2.37 4.76 6.49
CA MET A 58 1.23 5.65 6.77
C MET A 58 1.55 7.12 6.47
N ARG A 59 2.78 7.44 6.07
CA ARG A 59 3.12 8.77 5.63
C ARG A 59 2.33 9.13 4.38
N VAL A 60 1.38 10.02 4.57
CA VAL A 60 0.79 10.78 3.46
C VAL A 60 1.88 11.71 2.96
N ARG A 61 2.24 11.60 1.68
CA ARG A 61 3.06 12.64 1.07
C ARG A 61 2.17 13.89 1.01
N GLU A 62 2.38 14.79 1.96
CA GLU A 62 1.78 16.12 1.91
C GLU A 62 2.24 16.77 0.60
N MET A 63 1.32 16.81 -0.36
CA MET A 63 1.27 17.66 -1.55
C MET A 63 2.64 18.16 -2.04
N GLU A 64 3.41 17.31 -2.73
CA GLU A 64 4.58 17.73 -3.52
C GLU A 64 4.19 18.35 -4.88
N HIS A 65 3.06 19.06 -4.93
CA HIS A 65 2.64 19.80 -6.11
C HIS A 65 2.57 21.28 -5.75
N ALA A 66 3.74 21.94 -5.86
CA ALA A 66 3.81 23.34 -6.25
C ALA A 66 3.80 23.44 -7.79
#